data_AF-A0A3C2B6Z4-F1
#
_entry.id   AF-A0A3C2B6Z4-F1
#
_cell.length_a   1.000
_cell.length_b   1.000
_cell.length_c   1.000
_cell.angle_alpha   90.00
_cell.angle_beta   90.00
_cell.angle_gamma   90.00
#
_symmetry.space_group_name_H-M   'P 1'
#
loop_
_entity.id
_entity.type
_entity.pdbx_description
1 polymer ?
#
loop_
_entity_poly.entity_id
_entity_poly.type
_entity_poly.pdbx_seq_one_letter_code
_entity_poly.pdbx_strand_id
1 'polypeptide(L)'
;MLPTGTPIYAIRGGRVVTVQYWPYNWWDHGCGQNSAGCQTCGIGVTIEDDEGTRWAYCHGNAAHVAAGTTVAAGTQILTSGNTGRSSGPHLHLQIRTADGLLRCPQALLGSLRSNGVGVPATVLAATGCWY
;
A
#
# COMPACT_ATOMS: atom_id res chain seq x y z
N MET A 1 1.48 10.89 -10.81
CA MET A 1 2.84 10.42 -10.45
C MET A 1 3.22 10.99 -9.10
N LEU A 2 3.89 10.19 -8.27
CA LEU A 2 4.37 10.59 -6.95
C LEU A 2 5.90 10.49 -6.98
N PRO A 3 6.66 11.59 -6.81
CA PRO A 3 8.12 11.53 -6.86
C PRO A 3 8.68 10.52 -5.86
N THR A 4 9.74 9.80 -6.24
CA THR A 4 10.54 8.99 -5.30
C THR A 4 10.99 9.86 -4.13
N GLY A 5 10.97 9.33 -2.91
CA GLY A 5 11.36 10.10 -1.73
C GLY A 5 10.18 10.72 -0.96
N THR A 6 8.96 10.70 -1.51
CA THR A 6 7.78 11.25 -0.83
C THR A 6 7.41 10.38 0.38
N PRO A 7 7.24 10.96 1.60
CA PRO A 7 6.83 10.19 2.77
C PRO A 7 5.40 9.68 2.61
N ILE A 8 5.19 8.41 2.93
CA ILE A 8 3.89 7.74 2.94
C ILE A 8 3.54 7.40 4.38
N TYR A 9 2.34 7.80 4.78
CA TYR A 9 1.82 7.63 6.12
C TYR A 9 0.67 6.61 6.14
N ALA A 10 0.55 5.88 7.24
CA ALA A 10 -0.53 4.92 7.44
C ALA A 10 -1.89 5.64 7.43
N ILE A 11 -2.80 5.27 6.53
CA ILE A 11 -4.17 5.81 6.48
C ILE A 11 -4.96 5.42 7.73
N ARG A 12 -4.76 4.18 8.20
CA ARG A 12 -5.40 3.63 9.39
C ARG A 12 -4.35 2.98 10.29
N GLY A 13 -4.59 3.06 11.60
CA GLY A 13 -3.78 2.37 12.59
C GLY A 13 -4.05 0.87 12.57
N GLY A 14 -3.08 0.08 13.01
CA GLY A 14 -3.17 -1.37 12.98
C GLY A 14 -1.82 -2.04 13.17
N ARG A 15 -1.80 -3.36 13.05
CA ARG A 15 -0.58 -4.16 13.12
C ARG A 15 0.04 -4.29 11.72
N VAL A 16 1.33 -4.01 11.60
CA VAL A 16 2.09 -4.30 10.38
C VAL A 16 2.19 -5.82 10.24
N VAL A 17 1.49 -6.39 9.27
CA VAL A 17 1.43 -7.85 9.04
C VAL A 17 2.46 -8.31 8.02
N THR A 18 2.94 -7.42 7.15
CA THR A 18 3.99 -7.76 6.18
C THR A 18 4.83 -6.53 5.87
N VAL A 19 6.14 -6.72 5.82
CA VAL A 19 7.08 -5.81 5.16
C VAL A 19 7.74 -6.60 4.04
N GLN A 20 7.51 -6.16 2.81
CA GLN A 20 8.11 -6.72 1.60
C GLN A 20 9.38 -5.93 1.30
N TYR A 21 10.44 -6.63 0.89
CA TYR A 21 11.72 -6.04 0.55
C TYR A 21 12.25 -6.63 -0.75
N TRP A 22 11.95 -5.93 -1.83
CA TRP A 22 12.49 -6.19 -3.15
C TRP A 22 12.89 -4.85 -3.78
N PRO A 23 14.18 -4.46 -3.70
CA PRO A 23 14.65 -3.13 -4.10
C PRO A 23 14.80 -2.97 -5.61
N TYR A 24 14.40 -3.97 -6.40
CA TYR A 24 14.60 -4.00 -7.84
C TYR A 24 13.32 -3.71 -8.62
N ASN A 25 13.46 -3.29 -9.88
CA ASN A 25 12.35 -3.17 -10.81
C ASN A 25 12.29 -4.38 -11.77
N TRP A 26 11.08 -4.79 -12.14
CA TRP A 26 10.80 -5.94 -13.00
C TRP A 26 11.40 -5.87 -14.41
N TRP A 27 11.52 -4.68 -15.00
CA TRP A 27 12.10 -4.54 -16.35
C TRP A 27 13.63 -4.63 -16.37
N ASP A 28 14.29 -4.46 -15.23
CA ASP A 28 15.75 -4.51 -15.10
C ASP A 28 16.22 -5.85 -14.52
N HIS A 29 15.53 -6.35 -13.49
CA HIS A 29 15.93 -7.57 -12.77
C HIS A 29 15.06 -8.79 -13.05
N GLY A 30 14.08 -8.66 -13.95
CA GLY A 30 13.08 -9.68 -14.21
C GLY A 30 12.03 -9.75 -13.10
N CYS A 31 10.76 -9.78 -13.50
CA CYS A 31 9.63 -10.18 -12.67
C CYS A 31 8.42 -10.32 -13.60
N GLY A 32 8.13 -11.55 -13.98
CA GLY A 32 7.13 -11.88 -15.00
C GLY A 32 7.62 -13.05 -15.85
N GLN A 33 6.77 -14.06 -16.01
CA GLN A 33 6.98 -15.39 -16.63
C GLN A 33 7.60 -16.48 -15.71
N ASN A 34 8.66 -16.21 -14.92
CA ASN A 34 9.25 -17.20 -14.00
C ASN A 34 9.28 -16.66 -12.55
N SER A 35 8.35 -17.10 -11.71
CA SER A 35 7.91 -16.41 -10.48
C SER A 35 8.70 -16.71 -9.19
N ALA A 36 9.88 -17.31 -9.25
CA ALA A 36 10.63 -17.63 -8.03
C ALA A 36 11.38 -16.39 -7.50
N GLY A 37 10.90 -15.82 -6.39
CA GLY A 37 11.60 -14.78 -5.61
C GLY A 37 11.20 -13.33 -5.90
N CYS A 38 10.41 -13.07 -6.94
CA CYS A 38 9.94 -11.71 -7.24
C CYS A 38 8.78 -11.27 -6.34
N GLN A 39 8.85 -10.05 -5.81
CA GLN A 39 7.75 -9.40 -5.10
C GLN A 39 7.19 -8.27 -5.99
N THR A 40 6.02 -8.47 -6.59
CA THR A 40 5.41 -7.47 -7.50
C THR A 40 5.13 -6.14 -6.83
N CYS A 41 4.91 -6.15 -5.51
CA CYS A 41 4.78 -4.95 -4.69
C CYS A 41 6.10 -4.15 -4.57
N GLY A 42 7.26 -4.78 -4.76
CA GLY A 42 8.55 -4.17 -4.47
C GLY A 42 8.79 -4.03 -2.97
N ILE A 43 9.41 -2.93 -2.57
CA ILE A 43 9.44 -2.53 -1.15
C ILE A 43 8.05 -2.05 -0.77
N GLY A 44 7.44 -2.69 0.24
CA GLY A 44 6.07 -2.39 0.61
C GLY A 44 5.72 -2.78 2.04
N VAL A 45 4.64 -2.19 2.54
CA VAL A 45 4.14 -2.40 3.90
C VAL A 45 2.67 -2.79 3.80
N THR A 46 2.24 -3.80 4.55
CA THR A 46 0.82 -4.13 4.74
C THR A 46 0.46 -4.02 6.20
N ILE A 47 -0.58 -3.25 6.50
CA ILE A 47 -1.15 -3.07 7.84
C ILE A 47 -2.50 -3.75 7.88
N GLU A 48 -2.79 -4.48 8.95
CA GLU A 48 -4.12 -5.01 9.26
C GLU A 48 -4.70 -4.18 10.41
N ASP A 49 -5.87 -3.58 10.19
CA ASP A 49 -6.57 -2.81 11.21
C ASP A 49 -7.40 -3.72 12.14
N ASP A 50 -8.09 -3.09 13.10
CA ASP A 50 -8.95 -3.74 14.08
C ASP A 50 -10.20 -4.41 13.50
N GLU A 51 -10.58 -4.05 12.27
CA GLU A 51 -11.67 -4.67 11.51
C GLU A 51 -11.17 -5.82 10.63
N GLY A 52 -9.88 -6.16 10.66
CA GLY A 52 -9.26 -7.17 9.81
C GLY A 52 -9.07 -6.71 8.36
N THR A 53 -9.25 -5.42 8.07
CA THR A 53 -8.98 -4.86 6.74
C THR A 53 -7.48 -4.67 6.56
N ARG A 54 -6.97 -5.15 5.42
CA ARG A 54 -5.57 -5.02 5.03
C ARG A 54 -5.36 -3.85 4.08
N TRP A 55 -4.42 -2.98 4.47
CA TRP A 55 -3.99 -1.78 3.79
C TRP A 55 -2.58 -2.00 3.27
N ALA A 56 -2.41 -2.24 1.97
CA ALA A 56 -1.10 -2.46 1.37
C ALA A 56 -0.60 -1.21 0.62
N TYR A 57 0.67 -0.88 0.86
CA TYR A 57 1.39 0.25 0.27
C TYR A 57 2.61 -0.31 -0.45
N CYS A 58 2.68 -0.11 -1.77
CA CYS A 58 3.69 -0.74 -2.63
C CYS A 58 4.50 0.28 -3.43
N HIS A 59 5.52 -0.24 -4.11
CA HIS A 59 6.46 0.48 -4.97
C HIS A 59 7.29 1.50 -4.23
N GLY A 60 7.61 1.24 -2.96
CA GLY A 60 8.44 2.11 -2.14
C GLY A 60 9.93 2.05 -2.50
N ASN A 61 10.69 2.96 -1.88
CA ASN A 61 12.16 2.97 -1.88
C ASN A 61 12.73 2.54 -0.51
N ALA A 62 11.99 2.77 0.58
CA ALA A 62 12.38 2.37 1.93
C ALA A 62 11.14 2.18 2.81
N ALA A 63 11.13 1.14 3.64
CA ALA A 63 10.16 0.93 4.71
C ALA A 63 10.73 1.45 6.04
N HIS A 64 9.89 2.11 6.84
CA HIS A 64 10.26 2.76 8.11
C HIS A 64 9.68 2.04 9.33
N VAL A 65 9.10 0.86 9.12
CA VAL A 65 8.46 0.04 10.15
C VAL A 65 8.85 -1.42 9.94
N ALA A 66 8.73 -2.21 11.00
CA ALA A 66 8.98 -3.65 10.99
C ALA A 66 7.66 -4.44 11.08
N ALA A 67 7.69 -5.69 10.57
CA ALA A 67 6.58 -6.60 10.76
C ALA A 67 6.36 -6.88 12.26
N GLY A 68 5.10 -6.93 12.68
CA GLY A 68 4.69 -7.10 14.06
C GLY A 68 4.48 -5.80 14.84
N THR A 69 4.99 -4.67 14.36
CA THR A 69 4.78 -3.36 14.99
C THR A 69 3.33 -2.91 14.86
N THR A 70 2.75 -2.38 15.94
CA THR A 70 1.50 -1.64 15.90
C THR A 70 1.78 -0.18 15.60
N VAL A 71 1.08 0.41 14.63
CA VAL A 71 1.22 1.81 14.24
C VAL A 71 -0.10 2.54 14.40
N ALA A 72 -0.04 3.83 14.71
CA ALA A 72 -1.20 4.72 14.65
C ALA A 72 -1.42 5.22 13.21
N ALA A 73 -2.64 5.65 12.89
CA ALA A 73 -2.88 6.43 11.68
C ALA A 73 -1.97 7.68 11.69
N GLY A 74 -1.44 8.04 10.52
CA GLY A 74 -0.48 9.14 10.39
C GLY A 74 0.97 8.78 10.73
N THR A 75 1.27 7.54 11.13
CA THR A 75 2.67 7.08 11.28
C THR A 75 3.33 6.98 9.91
N GLN A 76 4.55 7.49 9.73
CA GLN A 76 5.30 7.29 8.50
C GLN A 76 5.73 5.82 8.40
N ILE A 77 5.40 5.16 7.28
CA ILE A 77 5.63 3.72 7.11
C ILE A 77 6.51 3.39 5.92
N LEU A 78 6.50 4.24 4.90
CA LEU A 78 7.18 3.99 3.64
C LEU A 78 7.62 5.32 3.03
N THR A 79 8.63 5.28 2.18
CA THR A 79 8.96 6.35 1.25
C THR A 79 8.64 5.85 -0.16
N SER A 80 7.95 6.65 -0.97
CA SER A 80 7.61 6.29 -2.36
C SER A 80 8.88 6.00 -3.18
N GLY A 81 8.72 5.15 -4.19
CA GLY A 81 9.82 4.75 -5.08
C GLY A 81 9.29 4.22 -6.41
N ASN A 82 10.04 3.28 -6.98
CA ASN A 82 9.73 2.66 -8.26
C ASN A 82 10.22 1.19 -8.29
N THR A 83 9.98 0.45 -7.20
CA THR A 83 10.39 -0.95 -7.06
C THR A 83 9.23 -1.92 -7.37
N GLY A 84 9.55 -3.19 -7.61
CA GLY A 84 8.58 -4.21 -7.98
C GLY A 84 8.08 -4.03 -9.42
N ARG A 85 6.81 -4.35 -9.65
CA ARG A 85 6.16 -4.25 -10.96
C ARG A 85 5.61 -2.85 -11.22
N SER A 86 6.50 -1.86 -11.26
CA SER A 86 6.17 -0.45 -11.47
C SER A 86 6.79 0.09 -12.75
N SER A 87 6.05 0.90 -13.53
CA SER A 87 6.55 1.56 -14.75
C SER A 87 7.09 2.98 -14.51
N GLY A 88 6.85 3.54 -13.32
CA GLY A 88 7.35 4.86 -12.92
C GLY A 88 6.96 5.20 -11.48
N PRO A 89 7.53 6.26 -10.89
CA PRO A 89 7.27 6.61 -9.49
C PRO A 89 5.80 6.91 -9.16
N HIS A 90 5.21 6.07 -8.30
CA HIS A 90 3.86 6.21 -7.78
C HIS A 90 3.70 5.44 -6.46
N LEU A 91 2.55 5.63 -5.79
CA LEU A 91 2.11 4.77 -4.70
C LEU A 91 1.02 3.85 -5.23
N HIS A 92 1.18 2.54 -5.07
CA HIS A 92 0.06 1.61 -5.18
C HIS A 92 -0.52 1.39 -3.78
N LEU A 93 -1.81 1.72 -3.64
CA LEU A 93 -2.59 1.53 -2.42
C LEU A 93 -3.67 0.50 -2.69
N GLN A 94 -3.71 -0.56 -1.88
CA GLN A 94 -4.74 -1.59 -1.94
C GLN A 94 -5.46 -1.71 -0.60
N ILE A 95 -6.79 -1.78 -0.65
CA ILE A 95 -7.65 -2.03 0.50
C ILE A 95 -8.31 -3.39 0.28
N ARG A 96 -8.11 -4.33 1.21
CA ARG A 96 -8.75 -5.65 1.18
C ARG A 96 -9.46 -5.89 2.51
N THR A 97 -10.79 -5.94 2.49
CA THR A 97 -11.60 -6.15 3.70
C THR A 97 -11.45 -7.58 4.25
N ALA A 98 -11.89 -7.79 5.48
CA ALA A 98 -11.75 -9.09 6.17
C ALA A 98 -12.46 -10.26 5.44
N ASP A 99 -13.52 -9.97 4.69
CA ASP A 99 -14.22 -10.89 3.79
C ASP A 99 -13.45 -11.20 2.49
N GLY A 100 -12.27 -10.59 2.29
CA GLY A 100 -11.40 -10.80 1.14
C GLY A 100 -11.68 -9.88 -0.06
N LEU A 101 -12.68 -8.99 0.01
CA LEU A 101 -13.03 -8.12 -1.11
C LEU A 101 -12.05 -6.94 -1.27
N LEU A 102 -11.70 -6.62 -2.51
CA LEU A 102 -10.95 -5.41 -2.85
C LEU A 102 -11.87 -4.20 -2.90
N ARG A 103 -11.39 -3.07 -2.39
CA ARG A 103 -12.16 -1.83 -2.26
C ARG A 103 -11.44 -0.66 -2.92
N CYS A 104 -12.21 0.17 -3.61
CA CYS A 104 -11.72 1.35 -4.31
C CYS A 104 -11.35 2.47 -3.32
N PRO A 105 -10.08 2.92 -3.27
CA PRO A 105 -9.63 3.91 -2.30
C PRO A 105 -10.11 5.34 -2.59
N GLN A 106 -10.62 5.63 -3.79
CA GLN A 106 -10.87 7.01 -4.26
C GLN A 106 -11.85 7.78 -3.38
N ALA A 107 -12.97 7.17 -2.99
CA ALA A 107 -13.97 7.82 -2.15
C ALA A 107 -13.43 8.11 -0.74
N LEU A 108 -12.64 7.19 -0.18
CA LEU A 108 -11.94 7.39 1.09
C LEU A 108 -10.94 8.55 0.99
N LEU A 109 -10.07 8.53 -0.01
CA LEU A 109 -9.05 9.56 -0.21
C LEU A 109 -9.67 10.94 -0.47
N GLY A 110 -10.77 10.98 -1.23
CA GLY A 110 -11.55 12.21 -1.45
C GLY A 110 -12.12 12.76 -0.15
N SER A 111 -12.76 11.91 0.67
CA SER A 111 -13.33 12.34 1.95
C SER A 111 -12.26 12.79 2.94
N LEU A 112 -11.13 12.08 3.03
CA LEU A 112 -10.00 12.49 3.88
C LEU A 112 -9.44 13.85 3.46
N ARG A 113 -9.29 14.08 2.14
CA ARG A 113 -8.80 15.36 1.61
C ARG A 113 -9.77 16.52 1.86
N SER A 114 -11.06 16.31 1.61
CA SER A 114 -12.06 17.38 1.65
C SER A 114 -12.57 17.67 3.07
N ASN A 115 -12.68 16.64 3.90
CA ASN A 115 -13.40 16.72 5.18
C ASN A 115 -12.53 16.30 6.37
N GLY A 116 -11.36 15.70 6.15
CA GLY A 116 -10.58 15.09 7.23
C GLY A 116 -11.25 13.85 7.84
N VAL A 117 -12.28 13.30 7.20
CA VAL A 117 -13.09 12.19 7.71
C VAL A 117 -12.87 10.94 6.87
N GLY A 118 -12.50 9.84 7.52
CA GLY A 118 -12.39 8.52 6.90
C GLY A 118 -13.76 7.94 6.56
N VAL A 119 -13.81 7.13 5.51
CA VAL A 119 -14.99 6.34 5.13
C VAL A 119 -14.70 4.88 5.46
N PRO A 120 -15.61 4.14 6.14
CA PRO A 120 -15.39 2.73 6.45
C PRO A 120 -15.06 1.91 5.19
N ALA A 121 -14.06 1.03 5.27
CA ALA A 121 -13.62 0.25 4.12
C ALA A 121 -14.74 -0.63 3.54
N THR A 122 -15.65 -1.10 4.39
CA THR A 122 -16.79 -1.96 4.04
C THR A 122 -17.83 -1.29 3.14
N VAL A 123 -17.93 0.05 3.15
CA VAL A 123 -18.89 0.79 2.32
C VAL A 123 -18.28 1.31 1.01
N LEU A 124 -16.96 1.16 0.83
CA LEU A 124 -16.30 1.56 -0.41
C LEU A 124 -16.75 0.67 -1.58
N ALA A 125 -16.76 1.23 -2.78
CA ALA A 125 -17.08 0.48 -3.98
C ALA A 125 -16.10 -0.70 -4.18
N ALA A 126 -16.61 -1.84 -4.63
CA ALA A 126 -15.79 -3.02 -4.97
C ALA A 126 -15.45 -3.09 -6.47
N THR A 127 -16.04 -2.22 -7.29
CA THR A 127 -15.86 -2.17 -8.75
C THR A 127 -15.67 -0.72 -9.19
N GLY A 128 -15.11 -0.53 -10.40
CA GLY A 128 -14.80 0.81 -10.91
C GLY A 128 -13.58 1.44 -10.25
N CYS A 129 -12.68 0.63 -9.68
CA CYS A 129 -11.43 1.13 -9.14
C CYS A 129 -10.47 1.45 -10.29
N TRP A 130 -10.17 2.72 -10.48
CA TRP A 130 -9.12 3.19 -11.37
C TRP A 130 -7.79 3.26 -10.61
N TYR A 131 -6.75 2.63 -11.15
CA TYR A 131 -5.41 2.54 -10.57
C TYR A 131 -4.38 3.32 -11.40
#